data_AF-A0A417SFV6-F1
#
_entry.id   AF-A0A417SFV6-F1
#
_cell.length_a   1.000
_cell.length_b   1.000
_cell.length_c   1.000
_cell.angle_alpha   90.00
_cell.angle_beta   90.00
_cell.angle_gamma   90.00
#
_symmetry.space_group_name_H-M   'P 1'
#
loop_
_entity.id
_entity.type
_entity.pdbx_description
1 polymer ?
#
loop_
_entity_poly.entity_id
_entity_poly.type
_entity_poly.pdbx_seq_one_letter_code
_entity_poly.pdbx_strand_id
1 'polypeptide(L)'
;MKCRKEIRLYRWELEELQKQAEKMGLSDSQYLRMLITNRPRDYPEIRKELERMNQEINRIGVNINQITHNNNSALYSREDKHRLYVFLKQIKTLVSQVQERL
;
A
#
# COMPACT_ATOMS: atom_id res chain seq x y z
N MET A 1 1.08 8.10 33.76
CA MET A 1 1.71 7.62 35.01
C MET A 1 2.33 6.25 34.75
N LYS A 2 3.54 5.98 35.24
CA LYS A 2 4.16 4.63 35.16
C LYS A 2 4.00 3.95 36.53
N CYS A 3 3.54 2.71 36.55
CA CYS A 3 3.36 1.91 37.77
C CYS A 3 4.24 0.66 37.70
N ARG A 4 4.79 0.20 38.83
CA ARG A 4 5.53 -1.06 38.96
C ARG A 4 4.69 -2.05 39.76
N LYS A 5 4.56 -3.28 39.26
CA LYS A 5 3.90 -4.38 39.96
C LYS A 5 4.87 -5.56 40.05
N GLU A 6 5.07 -6.06 41.26
CA GLU A 6 5.80 -7.31 41.50
C GLU A 6 4.81 -8.48 41.56
N ILE A 7 5.20 -9.61 40.96
CA ILE A 7 4.41 -10.83 40.88
C ILE A 7 5.30 -11.97 41.37
N ARG A 8 4.76 -12.82 42.25
CA ARG A 8 5.44 -14.05 42.68
C ARG A 8 5.03 -15.17 41.74
N LEU A 9 6.01 -15.91 41.24
CA LEU A 9 5.84 -17.04 40.34
C LEU A 9 6.56 -18.24 40.93
N TYR A 10 5.98 -19.42 40.76
CA TYR A 10 6.71 -20.66 40.88
C TYR A 10 7.75 -20.76 39.76
N ARG A 11 8.80 -21.56 39.98
CA ARG A 11 9.89 -21.72 39.01
C ARG A 11 9.38 -22.13 37.63
N TRP A 12 8.44 -23.07 37.57
CA TRP A 12 7.86 -23.57 36.32
C TRP A 12 7.02 -22.49 35.59
N GLU A 13 6.34 -21.60 36.32
CA GLU A 13 5.58 -20.50 35.72
C GLU A 13 6.53 -19.47 35.10
N LEU A 14 7.66 -19.19 35.76
CA LEU A 14 8.68 -18.29 35.23
C LEU A 14 9.34 -18.87 33.97
N GLU A 15 9.67 -20.17 33.97
CA GLU A 15 10.24 -20.86 32.81
C GLU A 15 9.27 -20.84 31.61
N GLU A 16 7.97 -21.10 31.86
CA GLU A 16 6.98 -21.07 30.79
C GLU A 16 6.77 -19.63 30.27
N LEU A 17 6.76 -18.62 31.15
CA LEU A 17 6.69 -17.21 30.77
C LEU A 17 7.84 -16.84 29.81
N GLN A 18 9.07 -17.17 30.19
CA GLN A 18 10.26 -16.86 29.41
C GLN A 18 10.25 -17.56 28.06
N LYS A 19 9.90 -18.85 28.05
CA LYS A 19 9.79 -19.64 26.82
C LYS A 19 8.77 -19.06 25.85
N GLN A 20 7.60 -18.63 26.32
CA GLN A 20 6.56 -18.06 25.45
C GLN A 20 6.93 -16.65 24.98
N ALA A 21 7.53 -15.84 25.85
CA ALA A 21 8.04 -14.52 25.48
C ALA A 21 9.13 -14.64 24.40
N GLU A 22 10.08 -15.57 24.56
CA GLU A 22 11.15 -15.83 23.61
C GLU A 22 10.62 -16.31 22.25
N LYS A 23 9.66 -17.25 22.23
CA LYS A 23 9.00 -17.70 20.98
C LYS A 23 8.39 -16.55 20.18
N MET A 24 7.92 -15.51 20.86
CA MET A 24 7.34 -14.32 20.23
C MET A 24 8.34 -13.18 20.02
N GLY A 25 9.61 -13.35 20.42
CA GLY A 25 10.64 -12.32 20.35
C GLY A 25 10.37 -11.12 21.27
N LEU A 26 9.68 -11.34 22.40
CA LEU A 26 9.29 -10.32 23.37
C LEU A 26 10.06 -10.50 24.69
N SER A 27 10.21 -9.43 25.46
CA SER A 27 10.59 -9.54 26.88
C SER A 27 9.42 -10.02 27.73
N ASP A 28 9.69 -10.64 28.87
CA ASP A 28 8.69 -11.11 29.85
C ASP A 28 7.66 -10.02 30.18
N SER A 29 8.13 -8.80 30.41
CA SER A 29 7.27 -7.65 30.71
C SER A 29 6.39 -7.22 29.52
N GLN A 30 6.89 -7.34 28.29
CA GLN A 30 6.09 -7.06 27.09
C GLN A 30 5.04 -8.13 26.89
N TYR A 31 5.40 -9.41 27.05
CA TYR A 31 4.50 -10.54 26.93
C TYR A 31 3.38 -10.48 27.99
N LEU A 32 3.71 -10.21 29.25
CA LEU A 32 2.70 -10.01 30.31
C LEU A 32 1.75 -8.86 30.00
N ARG A 33 2.27 -7.72 29.53
CA ARG A 33 1.41 -6.59 29.13
C ARG A 33 0.48 -6.99 27.98
N MET A 34 0.99 -7.69 26.98
CA MET A 34 0.20 -8.20 25.85
C MET A 34 -0.94 -9.10 26.32
N LEU A 35 -0.69 -10.02 27.26
CA LEU A 35 -1.73 -10.88 27.84
C LEU A 35 -2.77 -10.07 28.64
N ILE A 36 -2.34 -9.06 29.39
CA ILE A 36 -3.25 -8.20 30.19
C ILE A 36 -4.14 -7.35 29.28
N THR A 37 -3.58 -6.75 28.24
CA THR A 37 -4.32 -5.87 27.33
C THR A 37 -5.17 -6.64 26.34
N ASN A 38 -4.73 -7.86 25.99
CA ASN A 38 -5.32 -8.75 24.98
C ASN A 38 -5.76 -8.02 23.71
N ARG A 39 -5.02 -6.99 23.30
CA ARG A 39 -5.38 -6.23 22.10
C ARG A 39 -4.81 -6.94 20.88
N PRO A 40 -5.57 -7.09 19.80
CA PRO A 40 -5.10 -7.67 18.55
C PRO A 40 -3.75 -7.10 18.08
N ARG A 41 -3.57 -5.77 18.16
CA ARG A 41 -2.34 -5.09 17.74
C ARG A 41 -1.09 -5.39 18.57
N ASP A 42 -1.23 -5.99 19.75
CA ASP A 42 -0.09 -6.29 20.61
C ASP A 42 0.59 -7.61 20.16
N TYR A 43 -0.08 -8.40 19.31
CA TYR A 43 0.44 -9.62 18.71
C TYR A 43 1.26 -9.32 17.45
N PRO A 44 2.49 -9.85 17.32
CA PRO A 44 3.38 -9.58 16.18
C PRO A 44 2.77 -9.89 14.81
N GLU A 45 2.01 -10.99 14.70
CA GLU A 45 1.40 -11.43 13.44
C GLU A 45 0.35 -10.43 12.94
N ILE A 46 -0.52 -9.97 13.85
CA ILE A 46 -1.56 -9.00 13.53
C ILE A 46 -0.95 -7.65 13.14
N ARG A 47 0.16 -7.24 13.78
CA ARG A 47 0.90 -6.03 13.37
C ARG A 47 1.42 -6.13 11.94
N LYS A 48 2.00 -7.27 11.56
CA LYS A 48 2.49 -7.50 10.20
C LYS A 48 1.35 -7.43 9.17
N GLU A 49 0.21 -8.03 9.47
CA GLU A 49 -0.96 -7.96 8.58
C GLU A 49 -1.51 -6.54 8.45
N LEU A 50 -1.55 -5.76 9.55
CA LEU A 50 -1.93 -4.34 9.49
C LEU A 50 -0.95 -3.51 8.66
N GLU A 51 0.36 -3.75 8.79
CA GLU A 51 1.38 -3.10 7.97
C GLU A 51 1.20 -3.45 6.49
N ARG A 52 0.93 -4.71 6.17
CA ARG A 52 0.62 -5.16 4.80
C ARG A 52 -0.62 -4.47 4.25
N MET A 53 -1.70 -4.40 5.03
CA MET A 53 -2.91 -3.67 4.63
C MET A 53 -2.64 -2.19 4.35
N ASN A 54 -1.85 -1.52 5.19
CA ASN A 54 -1.47 -0.12 4.96
C ASN A 54 -0.66 0.05 3.66
N GLN A 55 0.25 -0.88 3.37
CA GLN A 55 1.00 -0.87 2.10
C GLN A 55 0.08 -1.04 0.89
N GLU A 56 -0.92 -1.92 0.97
CA GLU A 56 -1.90 -2.10 -0.11
C GLU A 56 -2.79 -0.86 -0.30
N ILE A 57 -3.24 -0.22 0.78
CA ILE A 57 -3.99 1.04 0.70
C ILE A 57 -3.14 2.12 0.02
N ASN A 58 -1.85 2.22 0.36
CA ASN A 58 -0.94 3.17 -0.28
C ASN A 58 -0.79 2.90 -1.79
N ARG A 59 -0.68 1.64 -2.20
CA ARG A 59 -0.64 1.24 -3.62
C ARG A 59 -1.92 1.63 -4.36
N ILE A 60 -3.08 1.40 -3.75
CA ILE A 60 -4.37 1.83 -4.30
C ILE A 60 -4.40 3.35 -4.48
N GLY A 61 -3.93 4.12 -3.49
CA GLY A 61 -3.83 5.58 -3.58
C GLY A 61 -2.94 6.05 -4.75
N VAL A 62 -1.79 5.40 -4.94
CA VAL A 62 -0.91 5.68 -6.10
C VAL A 62 -1.60 5.39 -7.41
N ASN A 63 -2.29 4.25 -7.53
CA ASN A 63 -3.03 3.89 -8.75
C ASN A 63 -4.16 4.89 -9.04
N ILE A 64 -4.91 5.33 -8.03
CA ILE A 64 -5.95 6.35 -8.16
C ILE A 64 -5.35 7.67 -8.66
N ASN A 65 -4.22 8.09 -8.09
CA ASN A 65 -3.52 9.30 -8.53
C ASN A 65 -3.05 9.19 -9.98
N GLN A 66 -2.53 8.04 -10.40
CA GLN A 66 -2.17 7.80 -11.80
C GLN A 66 -3.37 7.84 -12.73
N ILE A 67 -4.51 7.22 -12.37
CA ILE A 67 -5.74 7.28 -13.16
C ILE A 67 -6.23 8.74 -13.29
N THR A 68 -6.23 9.47 -12.18
CA THR A 68 -6.66 10.88 -12.15
C THR A 68 -5.73 11.74 -12.98
N HIS A 69 -4.42 11.56 -12.82
CA HIS A 69 -3.42 12.24 -13.62
C HIS A 69 -3.56 11.90 -15.10
N ASN A 70 -3.81 10.65 -15.47
CA ASN A 70 -4.01 10.22 -16.86
C ASN A 70 -5.33 10.74 -17.46
N ASN A 71 -6.38 10.86 -16.65
CA ASN A 71 -7.65 11.46 -17.08
C ASN A 71 -7.49 12.97 -17.30
N ASN A 72 -6.84 13.64 -16.35
CA ASN A 72 -6.57 15.07 -16.40
C ASN A 72 -5.47 15.45 -17.39
N SER A 73 -4.55 14.53 -17.73
CA SER A 73 -3.48 14.77 -18.69
C SER A 73 -4.00 14.90 -20.11
N ALA A 74 -5.28 14.55 -20.37
CA ALA A 74 -5.94 14.68 -21.66
C ALA A 74 -4.97 14.33 -22.79
N LEU A 75 -4.58 13.05 -22.89
CA LEU A 75 -3.52 12.43 -23.74
C LEU A 75 -3.33 12.94 -25.19
N TYR A 76 -4.19 13.83 -25.68
CA TYR A 76 -3.86 14.79 -26.73
C TYR A 76 -4.19 16.21 -26.23
N SER A 77 -3.18 17.08 -26.12
CA SER A 77 -3.44 18.50 -25.95
C SER A 77 -4.34 18.97 -27.11
N ARG A 78 -5.08 20.07 -26.91
CA ARG A 78 -5.89 20.66 -28.00
C ARG A 78 -5.04 20.90 -29.26
N GLU A 79 -3.76 21.17 -29.06
CA GLU A 79 -2.74 21.37 -30.09
C GLU A 79 -2.37 20.06 -30.82
N ASP A 80 -2.21 18.96 -30.08
CA ASP A 80 -1.97 17.63 -30.68
C ASP A 80 -3.16 17.17 -31.51
N LYS A 81 -4.39 17.39 -31.02
CA LYS A 81 -5.62 17.11 -31.80
C LYS A 81 -5.68 17.94 -33.08
N HIS A 82 -5.27 19.21 -33.01
CA HIS A 82 -5.23 20.09 -34.18
C HIS A 82 -4.18 19.63 -35.20
N ARG A 83 -2.96 19.30 -34.75
CA ARG A 83 -1.90 18.75 -35.61
C ARG A 83 -2.33 17.45 -36.29
N LEU A 84 -2.97 16.55 -35.55
CA LEU A 84 -3.49 15.29 -36.09
C LEU A 84 -4.53 15.54 -37.19
N TYR A 85 -5.45 16.48 -36.97
CA TYR A 85 -6.45 16.87 -37.96
C TYR A 85 -5.81 17.43 -39.25
N VAL A 86 -4.78 18.27 -39.12
CA VAL A 86 -4.05 18.83 -40.26
C VAL A 86 -3.35 17.73 -41.07
N PHE A 87 -2.66 16.79 -40.41
CA PHE A 87 -1.99 15.68 -41.10
C PHE A 87 -2.99 14.76 -41.82
N LEU A 88 -4.12 14.43 -41.20
CA LEU A 88 -5.20 13.66 -41.83
C LEU A 88 -5.75 14.37 -43.08
N LYS A 89 -5.91 15.70 -43.03
CA LYS A 89 -6.35 16.48 -44.21
C LYS A 89 -5.33 16.42 -45.34
N GLN A 90 -4.03 16.55 -45.04
CA GLN A 90 -2.97 16.45 -46.03
C GLN A 90 -2.94 15.07 -46.70
N ILE A 91 -3.04 14.00 -45.90
CA ILE A 91 -3.11 12.63 -46.42
C ILE A 91 -4.31 12.45 -47.33
N LYS A 92 -5.50 12.93 -46.93
CA LYS A 92 -6.72 12.85 -47.75
C LYS A 92 -6.54 13.55 -49.10
N THR A 93 -5.95 14.74 -49.10
CA THR A 93 -5.67 15.48 -50.33
C THR A 93 -4.71 14.71 -51.24
N LEU A 94 -3.62 14.18 -50.69
CA LEU A 94 -2.64 13.40 -51.45
C LEU A 94 -3.25 12.12 -52.04
N VAL A 95 -4.06 11.40 -51.26
CA VAL A 95 -4.77 10.21 -51.73
C VAL A 95 -5.74 10.56 -52.86
N SER A 96 -6.48 11.66 -52.74
CA SER A 96 -7.42 12.11 -53.79
C SER A 96 -6.67 12.47 -55.07
N GLN A 97 -5.53 13.16 -54.97
CA GLN A 97 -4.69 13.49 -56.14
C GLN A 97 -4.10 12.27 -56.82
N VAL A 98 -3.76 11.22 -56.06
CA VAL A 98 -3.30 9.94 -56.63
C VAL A 98 -4.46 9.22 -57.31
N GLN A 99 -5.66 9.22 -56.71
CA GLN A 99 -6.86 8.63 -57.31
C GLN A 99 -7.29 9.33 -58.60
N GLU A 100 -7.15 10.65 -58.69
CA GLU A 100 -7.44 11.42 -59.92
C GLU A 100 -6.45 11.15 -61.06
N ARG A 101 -5.27 10.59 -60.74
CA ARG A 101 -4.21 10.26 -61.71
C ARG A 101 -4.20 8.78 -62.12
N LEU A 102 -5.07 7.96 -61.55
CA LEU A 102 -5.33 6.57 -61.93
C LEU A 102 -6.55 6.50 -62.85
#